data_AF-A0A6V8MX61-F1
#
_entry.id   AF-A0A6V8MX61-F1
#
_cell.length_a   1.000
_cell.length_b   1.000
_cell.length_c   1.000
_cell.angle_alpha   90.00
_cell.angle_beta   90.00
_cell.angle_gamma   90.00
#
_symmetry.space_group_name_H-M   'P 1'
#
loop_
_entity.id
_entity.type
_entity.pdbx_description
1 polymer ?
#
loop_
_entity_poly.entity_id
_entity_poly.type
_entity_poly.pdbx_seq_one_letter_code
_entity_poly.pdbx_strand_id
1 'polypeptide(L)'
;MTSQAADIIMVAGSGRSGTTWLGNVIAGDDRRIIFEPFECRRVAEFAELGMRPYFPPAEAQPRWHSKVEALFSGRIGNDWTDQDRKRLDPERDSGAVVIKEIRANGMLAWLSNNFPCRIVYLVRHPYAVIASRVKQQWDSHIEAYLCQPRLVQDFLAPYLPVIESAQGSVQKHAVMWCLENLVPLRQLPHYPWLFCRYEELAAHPEAEAARLLGLLGLEFTPSRRQALAELSRTCSQKPTDRSTQALTDPRHALPEDERRAVARIINAFGIELYQEQL
;
A
#
# COMPACT_ATOMS: atom_id res chain seq x y z
N MET A 1 -35.35 -4.13 -5.59
CA MET A 1 -34.27 -4.63 -4.72
C MET A 1 -33.13 -3.62 -4.81
N THR A 2 -33.03 -2.70 -3.87
CA THR A 2 -31.88 -1.80 -3.76
C THR A 2 -30.64 -2.65 -3.54
N SER A 3 -29.75 -2.70 -4.53
CA SER A 3 -28.40 -3.25 -4.38
C SER A 3 -27.80 -2.61 -3.14
N GLN A 4 -27.61 -3.40 -2.09
CA GLN A 4 -26.80 -3.00 -0.96
C GLN A 4 -25.41 -2.73 -1.55
N ALA A 5 -24.93 -1.48 -1.47
CA ALA A 5 -23.61 -1.14 -1.98
C ALA A 5 -22.60 -2.09 -1.33
N ALA A 6 -21.80 -2.78 -2.15
CA ALA A 6 -20.81 -3.72 -1.64
C ALA A 6 -19.89 -2.99 -0.65
N ASP A 7 -19.66 -3.58 0.53
CA ASP A 7 -18.72 -3.03 1.50
C ASP A 7 -17.29 -3.24 1.00
N ILE A 8 -16.68 -2.17 0.50
CA ILE A 8 -15.37 -2.19 -0.16
C ILE A 8 -14.34 -1.54 0.74
N ILE A 9 -13.33 -2.31 1.10
CA ILE A 9 -12.18 -1.84 1.89
C ILE A 9 -10.93 -1.93 1.02
N MET A 10 -10.27 -0.80 0.80
CA MET A 10 -8.99 -0.77 0.08
C MET A 10 -7.84 -0.70 1.08
N VAL A 11 -6.91 -1.65 1.01
CA VAL A 11 -5.65 -1.62 1.74
C VAL A 11 -4.55 -1.13 0.78
N ALA A 12 -4.19 0.14 0.93
CA ALA A 12 -3.21 0.83 0.10
C ALA A 12 -1.89 1.07 0.86
N GLY A 13 -0.78 1.17 0.14
CA GLY A 13 0.53 1.45 0.72
C GLY A 13 1.67 1.12 -0.23
N SER A 14 2.91 1.25 0.19
CA SER A 14 4.05 0.83 -0.62
C SER A 14 4.16 -0.70 -0.71
N GLY A 15 4.73 -1.19 -1.82
CA GLY A 15 5.21 -2.56 -1.89
C GLY A 15 6.20 -2.84 -0.75
N ARG A 16 6.12 -4.02 -0.14
CA ARG A 16 6.93 -4.44 1.03
C ARG A 16 6.56 -3.78 2.38
N SER A 17 5.44 -3.05 2.44
CA SER A 17 4.94 -2.42 3.68
C SER A 17 4.00 -3.29 4.53
N GLY A 18 3.74 -4.54 4.14
CA GLY A 18 2.81 -5.42 4.88
C GLY A 18 1.34 -5.35 4.44
N THR A 19 1.05 -4.71 3.30
CA THR A 19 -0.32 -4.56 2.77
C THR A 19 -1.02 -5.89 2.50
N THR A 20 -0.30 -6.93 2.05
CA THR A 20 -0.86 -8.29 1.91
C THR A 20 -1.28 -8.87 3.24
N TRP A 21 -0.45 -8.72 4.28
CA TRP A 21 -0.77 -9.26 5.60
C TRP A 21 -2.00 -8.57 6.20
N LEU A 22 -2.03 -7.23 6.19
CA LEU A 22 -3.16 -6.48 6.70
C LEU A 22 -4.43 -6.75 5.87
N GLY A 23 -4.30 -6.86 4.54
CA GLY A 23 -5.39 -7.26 3.64
C GLY A 23 -5.98 -8.62 4.03
N ASN A 24 -5.15 -9.62 4.31
CA ASN A 24 -5.59 -10.94 4.75
C ASN A 24 -6.29 -10.90 6.12
N VAL A 25 -5.79 -10.09 7.06
CA VAL A 25 -6.42 -9.89 8.38
C VAL A 25 -7.78 -9.21 8.26
N ILE A 26 -7.91 -8.20 7.41
CA ILE A 26 -9.19 -7.52 7.18
C ILE A 26 -10.18 -8.45 6.47
N ALA A 27 -9.69 -9.19 5.47
CA ALA A 27 -10.52 -10.06 4.66
C ALA A 27 -11.05 -11.28 5.44
N GLY A 28 -10.27 -11.85 6.34
CA GLY A 28 -10.62 -13.12 6.97
C GLY A 28 -10.87 -14.20 5.91
N ASP A 29 -11.99 -14.90 6.06
CA ASP A 29 -12.56 -15.90 5.14
C ASP A 29 -13.98 -15.52 4.66
N ASP A 30 -14.48 -14.34 5.02
CA ASP A 30 -15.84 -13.86 4.74
C ASP A 30 -15.89 -12.73 3.68
N ARG A 31 -14.73 -12.31 3.18
CA ARG A 31 -14.58 -11.25 2.16
C ARG A 31 -13.64 -11.66 1.05
N ARG A 32 -14.03 -11.40 -0.19
CA ARG A 32 -13.18 -11.65 -1.36
C ARG A 32 -12.02 -10.65 -1.39
N ILE A 33 -10.80 -11.15 -1.58
CA ILE A 33 -9.65 -10.29 -1.88
C ILE A 33 -9.58 -10.08 -3.39
N ILE A 34 -9.45 -8.83 -3.82
CA ILE A 34 -9.03 -8.45 -5.18
C ILE A 34 -7.57 -8.01 -5.08
N PHE A 35 -6.67 -8.82 -5.62
CA PHE A 35 -5.23 -8.60 -5.51
C PHE A 35 -4.69 -7.70 -6.63
N GLU A 36 -4.18 -6.52 -6.25
CA GLU A 36 -3.46 -5.56 -7.10
C GLU A 36 -4.11 -5.34 -8.49
N PRO A 37 -5.40 -4.94 -8.54
CA PRO A 37 -6.14 -4.84 -9.80
C PRO A 37 -5.60 -3.77 -10.75
N PHE A 38 -4.79 -2.82 -10.25
CA PHE A 38 -4.20 -1.76 -11.08
C PHE A 38 -2.78 -2.11 -11.57
N GLU A 39 -2.34 -3.37 -11.46
CA GLU A 39 -1.14 -3.83 -12.16
C GLU A 39 -1.42 -3.94 -13.66
N CYS A 40 -1.09 -2.87 -14.38
CA CYS A 40 -1.40 -2.68 -15.80
C CYS A 40 -0.82 -3.78 -16.71
N ARG A 41 0.21 -4.52 -16.29
CA ARG A 41 0.77 -5.65 -17.06
C ARG A 41 0.02 -6.96 -16.87
N ARG A 42 -0.85 -7.04 -15.85
CA ARG A 42 -1.58 -8.26 -15.47
C ARG A 42 -3.08 -8.13 -15.63
N VAL A 43 -3.62 -6.91 -15.67
CA VAL A 43 -5.06 -6.66 -15.78
C VAL A 43 -5.33 -5.82 -17.02
N ALA A 44 -5.84 -6.47 -18.07
CA ALA A 44 -5.95 -5.89 -19.41
C ALA A 44 -6.82 -4.63 -19.44
N GLU A 45 -7.87 -4.59 -18.61
CA GLU A 45 -8.75 -3.45 -18.44
C GLU A 45 -8.01 -2.21 -17.95
N PHE A 46 -6.90 -2.37 -17.23
CA PHE A 46 -6.06 -1.29 -16.72
C PHE A 46 -4.71 -1.16 -17.43
N ALA A 47 -4.53 -1.78 -18.61
CA ALA A 47 -3.27 -1.73 -19.36
C ALA A 47 -2.80 -0.29 -19.68
N GLU A 48 -3.74 0.60 -19.99
CA GLU A 48 -3.46 2.01 -20.32
C GLU A 48 -3.44 2.95 -19.10
N LEU A 49 -3.62 2.43 -17.88
CA LEU A 49 -3.62 3.25 -16.66
C LEU A 49 -2.20 3.76 -16.33
N GLY A 50 -1.19 3.05 -16.83
CA GLY A 50 0.18 3.22 -16.39
C GLY A 50 0.42 2.53 -15.04
N MET A 51 1.70 2.44 -14.66
CA MET A 51 2.11 1.64 -13.51
C MET A 51 1.90 2.33 -12.16
N ARG A 52 1.90 3.67 -12.13
CA ARG A 52 1.84 4.49 -10.89
C ARG A 52 0.92 5.70 -11.09
N PRO A 53 -0.37 5.50 -11.39
CA PRO A 53 -1.26 6.58 -11.78
C PRO A 53 -1.43 7.62 -10.68
N TYR A 54 -1.49 8.88 -11.09
CA TYR A 54 -1.94 10.02 -10.29
C TYR A 54 -3.17 10.65 -10.93
N PHE A 55 -4.24 10.77 -10.16
CA PHE A 55 -5.44 11.51 -10.55
C PHE A 55 -5.72 12.61 -9.52
N PRO A 56 -5.81 13.88 -9.93
CA PRO A 56 -6.27 14.92 -9.04
C PRO A 56 -7.66 14.60 -8.50
N PRO A 57 -7.97 14.90 -7.21
CA PRO A 57 -9.16 14.35 -6.54
C PRO A 57 -10.50 14.76 -7.16
N ALA A 58 -10.55 15.92 -7.82
CA ALA A 58 -11.75 16.47 -8.45
C ALA A 58 -11.77 16.32 -9.98
N GLU A 59 -10.74 15.70 -10.57
CA GLU A 59 -10.66 15.57 -12.02
C GLU A 59 -11.59 14.47 -12.51
N ALA A 60 -12.43 14.81 -13.49
CA ALA A 60 -13.31 13.85 -14.12
C ALA A 60 -12.47 12.85 -14.94
N GLN A 61 -12.62 11.57 -14.62
CA GLN A 61 -11.97 10.48 -15.35
C GLN A 61 -13.02 9.46 -15.82
N PRO A 62 -13.95 9.80 -16.74
CA PRO A 62 -15.12 8.97 -17.03
C PRO A 62 -14.77 7.54 -17.44
N ARG A 63 -13.73 7.39 -18.27
CA ARG A 63 -13.23 6.07 -18.69
C ARG A 63 -12.77 5.22 -17.51
N TRP A 64 -12.00 5.80 -16.59
CA TRP A 64 -11.49 5.09 -15.43
C TRP A 64 -12.57 4.87 -14.38
N HIS A 65 -13.50 5.81 -14.25
CA HIS A 65 -14.66 5.69 -13.38
C HIS A 65 -15.47 4.44 -13.72
N SER A 66 -15.87 4.26 -14.98
CA SER A 66 -16.63 3.08 -15.41
C SER A 66 -15.86 1.76 -15.22
N LYS A 67 -14.53 1.77 -15.41
CA LYS A 67 -13.70 0.57 -15.18
C LYS A 67 -13.58 0.22 -13.70
N VAL A 68 -13.37 1.22 -12.83
CA VAL A 68 -13.32 0.99 -11.37
C VAL A 68 -14.69 0.56 -10.84
N GLU A 69 -15.79 1.10 -11.36
CA GLU A 69 -17.14 0.64 -11.03
C GLU A 69 -17.37 -0.83 -11.43
N ALA A 70 -16.89 -1.23 -12.62
CA ALA A 70 -16.94 -2.63 -13.05
C ALA A 70 -16.07 -3.55 -12.17
N LEU A 71 -14.89 -3.08 -11.74
CA LEU A 71 -14.05 -3.81 -10.78
C LEU A 71 -14.74 -3.98 -9.42
N PHE A 72 -15.30 -2.91 -8.87
CA PHE A 72 -15.92 -2.88 -7.54
C PHE A 72 -17.20 -3.71 -7.48
N SER A 73 -17.89 -3.87 -8.61
CA SER A 73 -19.04 -4.78 -8.76
C SER A 73 -18.65 -6.22 -9.13
N GLY A 74 -17.36 -6.53 -9.21
CA GLY A 74 -16.86 -7.88 -9.49
C GLY A 74 -16.94 -8.32 -10.95
N ARG A 75 -17.24 -7.40 -11.90
CA ARG A 75 -17.28 -7.69 -13.34
C ARG A 75 -15.91 -7.76 -14.00
N ILE A 76 -14.86 -7.31 -13.32
CA ILE A 76 -13.46 -7.44 -13.75
C ILE A 76 -12.76 -8.41 -12.80
N GLY A 77 -12.13 -9.43 -13.36
CA GLY A 77 -11.32 -10.39 -12.61
C GLY A 77 -10.55 -11.33 -13.54
N ASN A 78 -9.42 -11.83 -13.05
CA ASN A 78 -8.58 -12.84 -13.70
C ASN A 78 -7.75 -13.61 -12.66
N ASP A 79 -6.89 -14.53 -13.11
CA ASP A 79 -6.04 -15.33 -12.21
C ASP A 79 -5.16 -14.49 -11.27
N TRP A 80 -4.78 -13.27 -11.68
CA TRP A 80 -4.00 -12.36 -10.84
C TRP A 80 -4.87 -11.73 -9.74
N THR A 81 -6.01 -11.16 -10.10
CA THR A 81 -6.89 -10.51 -9.12
C THR A 81 -7.54 -11.52 -8.17
N ASP A 82 -7.75 -12.76 -8.65
CA ASP A 82 -8.48 -13.82 -7.94
C ASP A 82 -7.56 -14.88 -7.33
N GLN A 83 -6.25 -14.62 -7.27
CA GLN A 83 -5.27 -15.58 -6.74
C GLN A 83 -5.55 -16.04 -5.30
N ASP A 84 -6.25 -15.20 -4.53
CA ASP A 84 -6.64 -15.45 -3.15
C ASP A 84 -8.08 -15.98 -2.99
N ARG A 85 -8.79 -16.28 -4.09
CA ARG A 85 -10.20 -16.68 -4.07
C ARG A 85 -10.46 -17.91 -3.20
N LYS A 86 -9.50 -18.83 -3.11
CA LYS A 86 -9.56 -20.04 -2.27
C LYS A 86 -9.59 -19.78 -0.76
N ARG A 87 -9.29 -18.56 -0.31
CA ARG A 87 -9.37 -18.17 1.12
C ARG A 87 -10.80 -17.88 1.55
N LEU A 88 -11.68 -17.58 0.61
CA LEU A 88 -13.08 -17.26 0.86
C LEU A 88 -13.85 -18.55 1.13
N ASP A 89 -14.54 -18.59 2.26
CA ASP A 89 -15.52 -19.62 2.57
C ASP A 89 -16.85 -19.25 1.89
N PRO A 90 -17.35 -20.04 0.91
CA PRO A 90 -18.60 -19.75 0.22
C PRO A 90 -19.82 -19.66 1.15
N GLU A 91 -19.81 -20.33 2.30
CA GLU A 91 -20.91 -20.29 3.28
C GLU A 91 -20.89 -18.99 4.10
N ARG A 92 -19.75 -18.30 4.13
CA ARG A 92 -19.53 -17.06 4.88
C ARG A 92 -19.32 -15.84 3.98
N ASP A 93 -19.37 -16.02 2.67
CA ASP A 93 -19.18 -14.94 1.69
C ASP A 93 -20.26 -13.87 1.86
N SER A 94 -19.84 -12.72 2.37
CA SER A 94 -20.70 -11.56 2.60
C SER A 94 -20.97 -10.73 1.33
N GLY A 95 -20.33 -11.07 0.20
CA GLY A 95 -20.29 -10.23 -1.00
C GLY A 95 -19.42 -8.98 -0.85
N ALA A 96 -18.81 -8.77 0.32
CA ALA A 96 -17.90 -7.66 0.57
C ALA A 96 -16.48 -7.95 0.07
N VAL A 97 -15.73 -6.88 -0.22
CA VAL A 97 -14.47 -6.96 -0.95
C VAL A 97 -13.36 -6.23 -0.20
N VAL A 98 -12.18 -6.86 -0.17
CA VAL A 98 -10.93 -6.22 0.22
C VAL A 98 -10.05 -6.06 -1.02
N ILE A 99 -9.75 -4.81 -1.40
CA ILE A 99 -8.85 -4.51 -2.51
C ILE A 99 -7.47 -4.24 -1.94
N LYS A 100 -6.49 -5.09 -2.27
CA LYS A 100 -5.11 -4.87 -1.86
C LYS A 100 -4.39 -4.17 -2.99
N GLU A 101 -3.79 -3.01 -2.74
CA GLU A 101 -3.09 -2.26 -3.79
C GLU A 101 -1.80 -1.60 -3.29
N ILE A 102 -0.81 -1.49 -4.19
CA ILE A 102 0.46 -0.81 -3.95
C ILE A 102 0.84 0.24 -5.01
N ARG A 103 0.06 0.39 -6.08
CA ARG A 103 0.28 1.29 -7.23
C ARG A 103 -0.68 2.48 -7.28
N ALA A 104 -1.82 2.40 -6.59
CA ALA A 104 -2.87 3.43 -6.63
C ALA A 104 -2.66 4.60 -5.67
N ASN A 105 -1.51 4.69 -4.99
CA ASN A 105 -1.26 5.71 -3.97
C ASN A 105 -1.49 7.16 -4.48
N GLY A 106 -1.18 7.44 -5.75
CA GLY A 106 -1.40 8.74 -6.38
C GLY A 106 -2.87 9.07 -6.69
N MET A 107 -3.78 8.10 -6.58
CA MET A 107 -5.20 8.30 -6.90
C MET A 107 -6.14 7.94 -5.74
N LEU A 108 -5.64 7.76 -4.50
CA LEU A 108 -6.47 7.39 -3.35
C LEU A 108 -7.57 8.42 -3.06
N ALA A 109 -7.26 9.71 -3.12
CA ALA A 109 -8.24 10.77 -2.93
C ALA A 109 -9.31 10.80 -4.03
N TRP A 110 -8.91 10.59 -5.28
CA TRP A 110 -9.85 10.43 -6.39
C TRP A 110 -10.77 9.21 -6.16
N LEU A 111 -10.22 8.08 -5.72
CA LEU A 111 -11.01 6.89 -5.38
C LEU A 111 -12.00 7.17 -4.24
N SER A 112 -11.56 7.83 -3.16
CA SER A 112 -12.44 8.22 -2.04
C SER A 112 -13.58 9.16 -2.44
N ASN A 113 -13.35 10.06 -3.40
CA ASN A 113 -14.38 11.00 -3.85
C ASN A 113 -15.43 10.39 -4.77
N ASN A 114 -15.04 9.34 -5.51
CA ASN A 114 -15.87 8.79 -6.58
C ASN A 114 -16.54 7.45 -6.21
N PHE A 115 -16.04 6.76 -5.19
CA PHE A 115 -16.55 5.44 -4.81
C PHE A 115 -16.77 5.33 -3.31
N PRO A 116 -17.79 4.55 -2.88
CA PRO A 116 -18.06 4.29 -1.47
C PRO A 116 -17.08 3.25 -0.88
N CYS A 117 -15.77 3.48 -1.04
CA CYS A 117 -14.73 2.61 -0.49
C CYS A 117 -14.06 3.22 0.74
N ARG A 118 -13.78 2.39 1.74
CA ARG A 118 -13.02 2.77 2.93
C ARG A 118 -11.55 2.46 2.71
N ILE A 119 -10.67 3.42 2.92
CA ILE A 119 -9.23 3.26 2.66
C ILE A 119 -8.49 3.05 3.97
N VAL A 120 -7.70 1.99 4.03
CA VAL A 120 -6.66 1.75 5.04
C VAL A 120 -5.32 2.02 4.38
N TYR A 121 -4.63 3.08 4.82
CA TYR A 121 -3.35 3.50 4.26
C TYR A 121 -2.21 3.08 5.19
N LEU A 122 -1.36 2.17 4.69
CA LEU A 122 -0.27 1.55 5.43
C LEU A 122 1.09 2.05 4.95
N VAL A 123 1.88 2.59 5.87
CA VAL A 123 3.27 3.00 5.61
C VAL A 123 4.21 2.20 6.48
N ARG A 124 5.38 1.88 5.94
CA ARG A 124 6.46 1.18 6.63
C ARG A 124 7.74 1.99 6.54
N HIS A 125 8.58 1.87 7.55
CA HIS A 125 9.85 2.56 7.65
C HIS A 125 10.69 2.40 6.37
N PRO A 126 11.23 3.49 5.82
CA PRO A 126 11.91 3.51 4.53
C PRO A 126 13.09 2.52 4.45
N TYR A 127 13.94 2.45 5.48
CA TYR A 127 15.07 1.52 5.49
C TYR A 127 14.65 0.06 5.29
N ALA A 128 13.58 -0.40 5.94
CA ALA A 128 13.09 -1.77 5.79
C ALA A 128 12.52 -2.03 4.39
N VAL A 129 11.79 -1.06 3.83
CA VAL A 129 11.23 -1.16 2.48
C VAL A 129 12.35 -1.19 1.43
N ILE A 130 13.29 -0.25 1.50
CA ILE A 130 14.40 -0.11 0.57
C ILE A 130 15.28 -1.35 0.60
N ALA A 131 15.73 -1.79 1.78
CA ALA A 131 16.54 -3.00 1.92
C ALA A 131 15.84 -4.24 1.32
N SER A 132 14.52 -4.38 1.56
CA SER A 132 13.76 -5.48 0.99
C SER A 132 13.68 -5.42 -0.54
N ARG A 133 13.54 -4.24 -1.14
CA ARG A 133 13.43 -4.06 -2.60
C ARG A 133 14.79 -4.27 -3.29
N VAL A 134 15.86 -3.71 -2.71
CA VAL A 134 17.22 -3.88 -3.21
C VAL A 134 17.64 -5.35 -3.18
N LYS A 135 17.37 -6.06 -2.07
CA LYS A 135 17.65 -7.51 -1.96
C LYS A 135 16.90 -8.34 -3.02
N GLN A 136 15.69 -7.94 -3.38
CA GLN A 136 14.88 -8.62 -4.39
C GLN A 136 15.11 -8.08 -5.81
N GLN A 137 16.08 -7.17 -5.99
CA GLN A 137 16.42 -6.57 -7.29
C GLN A 137 15.20 -5.96 -7.98
N TRP A 138 14.32 -5.30 -7.22
CA TRP A 138 13.18 -4.58 -7.80
C TRP A 138 13.67 -3.38 -8.63
N ASP A 139 12.91 -3.03 -9.66
CA ASP A 139 13.08 -1.79 -10.38
C ASP A 139 12.38 -0.64 -9.65
N SER A 140 13.04 0.52 -9.58
CA SER A 140 12.49 1.71 -8.91
C SER A 140 11.35 2.37 -9.69
N HIS A 141 11.35 2.22 -11.02
CA HIS A 141 10.33 2.76 -11.92
C HIS A 141 9.99 4.25 -11.70
N ILE A 142 10.99 5.08 -11.41
CA ILE A 142 10.84 6.51 -11.15
C ILE A 142 10.22 7.22 -12.39
N GLU A 143 10.58 6.75 -13.58
CA GLU A 143 10.13 7.27 -14.87
C GLU A 143 8.60 7.19 -15.01
N ALA A 144 7.95 6.20 -14.37
CA ALA A 144 6.50 6.07 -14.38
C ALA A 144 5.80 7.21 -13.62
N TYR A 145 6.48 7.88 -12.69
CA TYR A 145 5.98 9.08 -12.04
C TYR A 145 6.31 10.33 -12.85
N LEU A 146 7.54 10.44 -13.36
CA LEU A 146 8.01 11.63 -14.08
C LEU A 146 7.31 11.83 -15.44
N CYS A 147 6.81 10.76 -16.07
CA CYS A 147 6.08 10.86 -17.33
C CYS A 147 4.66 11.44 -17.19
N GLN A 148 4.21 11.76 -15.98
CA GLN A 148 2.88 12.31 -15.71
C GLN A 148 2.95 13.82 -15.46
N PRO A 149 2.62 14.69 -16.44
CA PRO A 149 2.82 16.13 -16.32
C PRO A 149 2.08 16.76 -15.15
N ARG A 150 0.86 16.28 -14.86
CA ARG A 150 0.04 16.77 -13.74
C ARG A 150 0.66 16.43 -12.38
N LEU A 151 1.18 15.22 -12.20
CA LEU A 151 1.87 14.85 -10.97
C LEU A 151 3.13 15.70 -10.76
N VAL A 152 3.89 15.94 -11.83
CA VAL A 152 5.10 16.78 -11.77
C VAL A 152 4.74 18.21 -11.40
N GLN A 153 3.74 18.80 -12.06
CA GLN A 153 3.27 20.15 -11.78
C GLN A 153 2.77 20.31 -10.34
N ASP A 154 1.94 19.37 -9.87
CA ASP A 154 1.24 19.49 -8.59
C ASP A 154 2.16 19.17 -7.40
N PHE A 155 3.11 18.23 -7.56
CA PHE A 155 3.88 17.69 -6.43
C PHE A 155 5.40 17.61 -6.65
N LEU A 156 5.89 17.23 -7.82
CA LEU A 156 7.29 16.80 -7.97
C LEU A 156 8.27 17.88 -8.41
N ALA A 157 7.80 18.99 -9.00
CA ALA A 157 8.66 20.06 -9.52
C ALA A 157 9.73 20.54 -8.53
N PRO A 158 9.44 20.77 -7.23
CA PRO A 158 10.46 21.18 -6.25
C PRO A 158 11.54 20.12 -5.96
N TYR A 159 11.25 18.85 -6.25
CA TYR A 159 12.10 17.71 -5.89
C TYR A 159 12.86 17.13 -7.08
N LEU A 160 12.67 17.65 -8.30
CA LEU A 160 13.37 17.18 -9.50
C LEU A 160 14.89 17.11 -9.33
N PRO A 161 15.58 18.11 -8.73
CA PRO A 161 17.03 18.02 -8.52
C PRO A 161 17.43 16.83 -7.64
N VAL A 162 16.64 16.53 -6.60
CA VAL A 162 16.90 15.39 -5.70
C VAL A 162 16.67 14.07 -6.45
N ILE A 163 15.59 13.98 -7.23
CA ILE A 163 15.25 12.81 -8.04
C ILE A 163 16.35 12.50 -9.06
N GLU A 164 16.81 13.51 -9.78
CA GLU A 164 17.86 13.39 -10.82
C GLU A 164 19.24 13.05 -10.22
N SER A 165 19.53 13.57 -9.04
CA SER A 165 20.81 13.31 -8.34
C SER A 165 20.90 11.89 -7.76
N ALA A 166 19.80 11.16 -7.62
CA ALA A 166 19.78 9.86 -6.97
C ALA A 166 20.47 8.77 -7.81
N GLN A 167 21.59 8.25 -7.30
CA GLN A 167 22.40 7.24 -7.99
C GLN A 167 22.43 5.90 -7.25
N GLY A 168 22.52 4.82 -8.01
CA GLY A 168 22.52 3.46 -7.47
C GLY A 168 21.15 3.00 -6.96
N SER A 169 21.04 1.71 -6.65
CA SER A 169 19.75 1.08 -6.33
C SER A 169 19.12 1.66 -5.05
N VAL A 170 19.90 1.89 -4.01
CA VAL A 170 19.41 2.34 -2.70
C VAL A 170 18.80 3.75 -2.77
N GLN A 171 19.50 4.71 -3.38
CA GLN A 171 18.99 6.09 -3.50
C GLN A 171 17.77 6.16 -4.40
N LYS A 172 17.77 5.42 -5.53
CA LYS A 172 16.60 5.33 -6.41
C LYS A 172 15.39 4.74 -5.69
N HIS A 173 15.58 3.74 -4.83
CA HIS A 173 14.50 3.21 -4.01
C HIS A 173 14.06 4.14 -2.87
N ALA A 174 14.95 4.99 -2.35
CA ALA A 174 14.58 6.06 -1.43
C ALA A 174 13.69 7.10 -2.10
N VAL A 175 14.05 7.52 -3.32
CA VAL A 175 13.20 8.38 -4.15
C VAL A 175 11.86 7.72 -4.42
N MET A 176 11.85 6.44 -4.84
CA MET A 176 10.60 5.70 -5.06
C MET A 176 9.73 5.66 -3.81
N TRP A 177 10.30 5.43 -2.63
CA TRP A 177 9.55 5.47 -1.37
C TRP A 177 8.95 6.86 -1.14
N CYS A 178 9.69 7.94 -1.40
CA CYS A 178 9.16 9.29 -1.29
C CYS A 178 8.00 9.52 -2.27
N LEU A 179 8.16 9.14 -3.55
CA LEU A 179 7.13 9.29 -4.58
C LEU A 179 5.84 8.52 -4.25
N GLU A 180 5.95 7.32 -3.71
CA GLU A 180 4.80 6.50 -3.30
C GLU A 180 4.02 7.10 -2.12
N ASN A 181 4.69 7.86 -1.25
CA ASN A 181 4.12 8.33 0.01
C ASN A 181 3.81 9.83 0.03
N LEU A 182 4.42 10.64 -0.85
CA LEU A 182 4.29 12.10 -0.85
C LEU A 182 2.84 12.57 -1.03
N VAL A 183 2.19 12.11 -2.10
CA VAL A 183 0.80 12.48 -2.42
C VAL A 183 -0.17 12.03 -1.32
N PRO A 184 -0.23 10.73 -0.96
CA PRO A 184 -1.17 10.29 0.07
C PRO A 184 -0.89 10.89 1.45
N LEU A 185 0.36 11.13 1.86
CA LEU A 185 0.64 11.78 3.15
C LEU A 185 0.17 13.24 3.18
N ARG A 186 0.30 13.99 2.08
CA ARG A 186 -0.25 15.35 1.98
C ARG A 186 -1.77 15.37 1.97
N GLN A 187 -2.40 14.34 1.42
CA GLN A 187 -3.86 14.23 1.36
C GLN A 187 -4.44 13.70 2.68
N LEU A 188 -3.69 12.91 3.45
CA LEU A 188 -4.18 12.22 4.64
C LEU A 188 -4.99 13.09 5.63
N PRO A 189 -4.59 14.34 5.97
CA PRO A 189 -5.37 15.19 6.88
C PRO A 189 -6.75 15.60 6.36
N HIS A 190 -6.98 15.47 5.05
CA HIS A 190 -8.20 15.91 4.36
C HIS A 190 -9.19 14.78 4.06
N TYR A 191 -8.82 13.54 4.35
CA TYR A 191 -9.65 12.36 4.05
C TYR A 191 -9.78 11.45 5.27
N PRO A 192 -10.92 10.76 5.44
CA PRO A 192 -11.17 9.89 6.58
C PRO A 192 -10.50 8.51 6.43
N TRP A 193 -9.26 8.47 5.93
CA TRP A 193 -8.52 7.22 5.75
C TRP A 193 -8.06 6.68 7.11
N LEU A 194 -8.08 5.36 7.27
CA LEU A 194 -7.48 4.72 8.42
C LEU A 194 -5.98 4.59 8.19
N PHE A 195 -5.21 5.44 8.84
CA PHE A 195 -3.75 5.40 8.78
C PHE A 195 -3.18 4.34 9.73
N CYS A 196 -2.15 3.63 9.25
CA CYS A 196 -1.41 2.66 10.04
C CYS A 196 0.08 2.70 9.68
N ARG A 197 0.94 2.66 10.71
CA ARG A 197 2.37 2.37 10.59
C ARG A 197 2.58 0.87 10.76
N TYR A 198 3.31 0.25 9.86
CA TYR A 198 3.62 -1.18 9.93
C TYR A 198 4.31 -1.55 11.24
N GLU A 199 5.16 -0.67 11.78
CA GLU A 199 5.92 -0.92 13.01
C GLU A 199 4.99 -1.05 14.22
N GLU A 200 3.94 -0.24 14.31
CA GLU A 200 2.95 -0.33 15.40
C GLU A 200 2.14 -1.62 15.27
N LEU A 201 1.71 -1.94 14.05
CA LEU A 201 0.97 -3.17 13.77
C LEU A 201 1.83 -4.42 14.03
N ALA A 202 3.13 -4.37 13.75
CA ALA A 202 4.05 -5.48 14.01
C ALA A 202 4.42 -5.60 15.50
N ALA A 203 4.54 -4.49 16.22
CA ALA A 203 4.86 -4.48 17.66
C ALA A 203 3.66 -4.90 18.52
N HIS A 204 2.45 -4.52 18.13
CA HIS A 204 1.21 -4.75 18.88
C HIS A 204 0.10 -5.36 17.98
N PRO A 205 0.34 -6.53 17.36
CA PRO A 205 -0.52 -7.05 16.29
C PRO A 205 -1.96 -7.28 16.69
N GLU A 206 -2.21 -7.85 17.88
CA GLU A 206 -3.59 -8.09 18.32
C GLU A 206 -4.34 -6.80 18.64
N ALA A 207 -3.68 -5.85 19.33
CA ALA A 207 -4.28 -4.58 19.72
C ALA A 207 -4.57 -3.70 18.50
N GLU A 208 -3.60 -3.56 17.60
CA GLU A 208 -3.76 -2.75 16.39
C GLU A 208 -4.74 -3.39 15.39
N ALA A 209 -4.76 -4.72 15.25
CA ALA A 209 -5.77 -5.40 14.45
C ALA A 209 -7.17 -5.20 15.04
N ALA A 210 -7.36 -5.36 16.35
CA ALA A 210 -8.65 -5.13 17.00
C ALA A 210 -9.13 -3.68 16.82
N ARG A 211 -8.21 -2.70 16.96
CA ARG A 211 -8.51 -1.27 16.73
C ARG A 211 -8.95 -1.01 15.29
N LEU A 212 -8.19 -1.48 14.30
CA LEU A 212 -8.49 -1.27 12.88
C LEU A 212 -9.80 -1.96 12.47
N LEU A 213 -10.01 -3.21 12.90
CA LEU A 213 -11.25 -3.95 12.64
C LEU A 213 -12.45 -3.25 13.28
N GLY A 214 -12.33 -2.77 14.52
CA GLY A 214 -13.38 -2.00 15.19
C GLY A 214 -13.75 -0.72 14.45
N LEU A 215 -12.77 0.04 13.97
CA LEU A 215 -12.99 1.24 13.13
C LEU A 215 -13.62 0.90 11.77
N LEU A 216 -13.37 -0.31 11.25
CA LEU A 216 -14.00 -0.86 10.06
C LEU A 216 -15.35 -1.54 10.36
N GLY A 217 -15.82 -1.56 11.61
CA GLY A 217 -17.06 -2.27 11.99
C GLY A 217 -17.00 -3.77 11.74
N LEU A 218 -15.81 -4.37 11.82
CA LEU A 218 -15.56 -5.79 11.59
C LEU A 218 -15.30 -6.51 12.90
N GLU A 219 -15.85 -7.71 13.02
CA GLU A 219 -15.56 -8.59 14.15
C GLU A 219 -14.19 -9.25 13.99
N PHE A 220 -13.48 -9.42 15.11
CA PHE A 220 -12.22 -10.14 15.13
C PHE A 220 -12.45 -11.66 15.20
N THR A 221 -12.90 -12.22 14.08
CA THR A 221 -13.27 -13.63 13.91
C THR A 221 -12.05 -14.58 14.05
N PRO A 222 -12.26 -15.89 14.27
CA PRO A 222 -11.16 -16.87 14.31
C PRO A 222 -10.29 -16.87 13.05
N SER A 223 -10.87 -16.73 11.86
CA SER A 223 -10.14 -16.68 10.59
C SER A 223 -9.23 -15.44 10.49
N ARG A 224 -9.71 -14.27 10.94
CA ARG A 224 -8.90 -13.05 11.03
C ARG A 224 -7.75 -13.19 12.03
N ARG A 225 -7.97 -13.84 13.19
CA ARG A 225 -6.90 -14.15 14.17
C ARG A 225 -5.87 -15.10 13.59
N GLN A 226 -6.31 -16.12 12.84
CA GLN A 226 -5.42 -17.04 12.14
C GLN A 226 -4.56 -16.31 11.10
N ALA A 227 -5.17 -15.42 10.29
CA ALA A 227 -4.44 -14.58 9.34
C ALA A 227 -3.44 -13.64 10.04
N LEU A 228 -3.77 -13.13 11.23
CA LEU A 228 -2.85 -12.33 12.03
C LEU A 228 -1.62 -13.16 12.45
N ALA A 229 -1.85 -14.41 12.88
CA ALA A 229 -0.80 -15.35 13.29
C ALA A 229 0.04 -15.91 12.12
N GLU A 230 -0.39 -15.77 10.86
CA GLU A 230 0.43 -16.18 9.70
C GLU A 230 1.70 -15.33 9.57
N LEU A 231 1.63 -14.03 9.84
CA LEU A 231 2.84 -13.20 9.87
C LEU A 231 3.71 -13.52 11.09
N SER A 232 3.10 -13.77 12.25
CA SER A 232 3.87 -14.13 13.45
C SER A 232 4.66 -15.44 13.25
N ARG A 233 4.15 -16.38 12.43
CA ARG A 233 4.88 -17.59 12.02
C ARG A 233 6.03 -17.33 11.05
N THR A 234 5.93 -16.34 10.15
CA THR A 234 7.10 -15.88 9.39
C THR A 234 8.08 -15.07 10.24
N CYS A 235 7.63 -14.51 11.37
CA CYS A 235 8.47 -13.89 12.40
C CYS A 235 9.02 -14.90 13.43
N SER A 236 8.53 -16.14 13.47
CA SER A 236 9.08 -17.21 14.32
C SER A 236 10.25 -17.90 13.62
N GLN A 237 11.31 -17.16 13.34
CA GLN A 237 12.65 -17.73 13.16
C GLN A 237 13.32 -17.77 14.54
N LYS A 238 14.06 -18.85 14.82
CA LYS A 238 14.74 -19.09 16.10
C LYS A 238 15.58 -17.86 16.54
N PRO A 239 15.82 -17.65 17.85
CA PRO A 239 16.41 -16.42 18.42
C PRO A 239 17.88 -16.13 18.06
N THR A 240 18.44 -16.81 17.06
CA THR A 240 19.87 -16.73 16.70
C THR A 240 20.13 -16.09 15.35
N ASP A 241 19.09 -15.64 14.63
CA ASP A 241 19.26 -14.99 13.32
C ASP A 241 19.00 -13.48 13.40
N ARG A 242 19.84 -12.72 12.70
CA ARG A 242 19.80 -11.25 12.55
C ARG A 242 18.49 -10.68 11.95
N SER A 243 17.46 -11.51 11.78
CA SER A 243 16.15 -11.18 11.19
C SER A 243 15.14 -10.61 12.20
N THR A 244 15.29 -10.88 13.50
CA THR A 244 14.43 -10.29 14.55
C THR A 244 14.77 -8.82 14.82
N GLN A 245 16.04 -8.44 14.75
CA GLN A 245 16.49 -7.04 14.91
C GLN A 245 16.04 -6.14 13.76
N ALA A 246 15.91 -6.64 12.53
CA ALA A 246 15.43 -5.85 11.39
C ALA A 246 13.91 -5.60 11.41
N LEU A 247 13.17 -6.35 12.24
CA LEU A 247 11.75 -6.13 12.51
C LEU A 247 11.52 -5.13 13.66
N THR A 248 12.47 -5.01 14.59
CA THR A 248 12.38 -4.11 15.76
C THR A 248 13.17 -2.81 15.61
N ASP A 249 14.23 -2.81 14.81
CA ASP A 249 15.02 -1.64 14.46
C ASP A 249 15.40 -1.65 12.95
N PRO A 250 14.67 -0.87 12.12
CA PRO A 250 14.87 -0.85 10.68
C PRO A 250 16.24 -0.27 10.27
N ARG A 251 17.00 0.34 11.18
CA ARG A 251 18.35 0.86 10.90
C ARG A 251 19.32 -0.26 10.54
N HIS A 252 19.16 -1.47 11.08
CA HIS A 252 20.04 -2.59 10.73
C HIS A 252 19.83 -3.13 9.31
N ALA A 253 18.83 -2.65 8.58
CA ALA A 253 18.51 -3.12 7.25
C ALA A 253 19.47 -2.58 6.16
N LEU A 254 20.16 -1.47 6.42
CA LEU A 254 21.11 -0.84 5.49
C LEU A 254 22.43 -0.49 6.20
N PRO A 255 23.59 -0.51 5.51
CA PRO A 255 24.83 0.11 5.96
C PRO A 255 24.65 1.59 6.36
N GLU A 256 25.50 2.06 7.26
CA GLU A 256 25.39 3.40 7.85
C GLU A 256 25.55 4.55 6.82
N ASP A 257 26.43 4.40 5.85
CA ASP A 257 26.59 5.35 4.74
C ASP A 257 25.35 5.41 3.83
N GLU A 258 24.75 4.24 3.55
CA GLU A 258 23.49 4.13 2.83
C GLU A 258 22.33 4.75 3.60
N ARG A 259 22.21 4.50 4.91
CA ARG A 259 21.21 5.14 5.78
C ARG A 259 21.29 6.66 5.69
N ARG A 260 22.48 7.23 5.83
CA ARG A 260 22.67 8.69 5.70
C ARG A 260 22.26 9.21 4.33
N ALA A 261 22.51 8.45 3.25
CA ALA A 261 22.07 8.86 1.90
C ALA A 261 20.54 8.84 1.78
N VAL A 262 19.88 7.80 2.29
CA VAL A 262 18.42 7.70 2.33
C VAL A 262 17.82 8.82 3.18
N ALA A 263 18.36 9.08 4.38
CA ALA A 263 17.91 10.15 5.26
C ALA A 263 17.96 11.52 4.57
N ARG A 264 19.06 11.83 3.88
CA ARG A 264 19.19 13.09 3.11
C ARG A 264 18.09 13.23 2.05
N ILE A 265 17.79 12.15 1.31
CA ILE A 265 16.76 12.16 0.28
C ILE A 265 15.39 12.40 0.91
N ILE A 266 15.02 11.65 1.96
CA ILE A 266 13.70 11.75 2.59
C ILE A 266 13.50 13.14 3.22
N ASN A 267 14.53 13.66 3.90
CA ASN A 267 14.52 15.01 4.45
C ASN A 267 14.35 16.07 3.35
N ALA A 268 14.98 15.88 2.18
CA ALA A 268 14.83 16.80 1.06
C ALA A 268 13.42 16.79 0.45
N PHE A 269 12.68 15.67 0.56
CA PHE A 269 11.26 15.61 0.21
C PHE A 269 10.33 16.26 1.25
N GLY A 270 10.83 16.57 2.45
CA GLY A 270 10.04 17.17 3.52
C GLY A 270 8.98 16.22 4.09
N ILE A 271 9.21 14.91 4.05
CA ILE A 271 8.32 13.92 4.67
C ILE A 271 8.69 13.81 6.15
N GLU A 272 7.81 14.31 7.02
CA GLU A 272 8.01 14.31 8.48
C GLU A 272 7.87 12.90 9.10
N LEU A 273 7.14 12.01 8.43
CA LEU A 273 6.94 10.64 8.90
C LEU A 273 8.28 9.90 8.98
N TYR A 274 8.62 9.42 10.19
CA TYR A 274 9.90 8.79 10.56
C TYR A 274 11.11 9.72 10.66
N GLN A 275 10.98 11.04 10.52
CA GLN A 275 12.12 11.97 10.48
C GLN A 275 13.06 11.87 11.69
N GLU A 276 12.51 11.66 12.90
CA GLU A 276 13.30 11.49 14.14
C GLU A 276 14.01 10.12 14.24
N GLN A 277 13.69 9.19 13.33
CA GLN A 277 14.13 7.80 13.33
C GLN A 277 15.09 7.48 12.17
N LEU A 278 15.38 8.47 11.31
CA LEU A 278 16.30 8.39 10.17
C LEU A 278 17.76 8.51 10.59
#